data_AF-A0A7C4LDJ2-F1
#
_entry.id   AF-A0A7C4LDJ2-F1
#
_cell.length_a   1.000
_cell.length_b   1.000
_cell.length_c   1.000
_cell.angle_alpha   90.00
_cell.angle_beta   90.00
_cell.angle_gamma   90.00
#
_symmetry.space_group_name_H-M   'P 1'
#
loop_
_entity.id
_entity.type
_entity.pdbx_description
1 polymer ?
#
loop_
_entity_poly.entity_id
_entity_poly.type
_entity_poly.pdbx_seq_one_letter_code
_entity_poly.pdbx_strand_id
1 'polypeptide(L)'
;MSFPAERMAVRPNALTPRSGYGPVRRRFTFKRRGAMPRRRQFLWIIAGLLALPVLAGLLWLGRELLRPLPPTPTPRPPAPTAPPTPVGGGGGLIAFESRRDGNPEIYVMAGDGSGQTNLTRHSAADYAPAWSPDGRRLAFLSDRADPGRGADLYLMNADGGALTRVTSGAGLAGPVEWSPDGQRLLARQTVNLTQRLFVVKVDGSGARVRTLDPAAFQELDLEAHWSPDGQQVAALRSRAMRLRLHVLDAALNGIASVDESPSSDVVTFAWSPDGRRIAFIAAQRAGPARSALRIADPAGGPPETVRQFEGLTGFHGLAWSPDGRRLALAWADPRQEGQQMHILWADGSGLVAVTAPPGSHPEARWSPDSRRLLYTAFLPFALTPTEAAEGPHSYIYTVDVEHAVSQPGGLAPQRLTATGRDSSPAWQP
;
A
#
# COMPACT_ATOMS: atom_id res chain seq x y z
N MET A 1 55.17 37.72 8.47
CA MET A 1 56.15 37.85 7.36
C MET A 1 55.44 37.39 6.11
N SER A 2 55.36 38.28 5.14
CA SER A 2 54.32 38.34 4.11
C SER A 2 54.97 38.62 2.76
N PHE A 3 54.38 38.08 1.68
CA PHE A 3 54.56 38.40 0.25
C PHE A 3 55.92 38.06 -0.41
N PRO A 4 56.04 38.05 -1.78
CA PRO A 4 55.02 38.30 -2.81
C PRO A 4 54.94 37.29 -3.97
N ALA A 5 53.85 37.38 -4.74
CA ALA A 5 53.72 36.88 -6.11
C ALA A 5 54.00 38.01 -7.11
N GLU A 6 54.73 37.70 -8.18
CA GLU A 6 55.15 38.65 -9.22
C GLU A 6 54.13 38.80 -10.36
N ARG A 7 54.06 40.03 -10.86
CA ARG A 7 53.21 40.54 -11.95
C ARG A 7 53.92 40.40 -13.30
N MET A 8 53.15 40.32 -14.39
CA MET A 8 53.40 41.21 -15.52
C MET A 8 52.10 41.52 -16.29
N ALA A 9 51.91 42.82 -16.52
CA ALA A 9 50.81 43.44 -17.24
C ALA A 9 51.39 44.13 -18.49
N VAL A 10 50.63 44.18 -19.58
CA VAL A 10 50.79 45.23 -20.61
C VAL A 10 49.42 45.79 -20.98
N ARG A 11 49.45 47.10 -21.22
CA ARG A 11 48.40 48.13 -21.07
C ARG A 11 47.79 48.57 -22.43
N PRO A 12 46.82 49.50 -22.43
CA PRO A 12 45.80 49.69 -23.46
C PRO A 12 46.13 50.82 -24.46
N ASN A 13 45.24 51.05 -25.44
CA ASN A 13 45.06 52.38 -26.01
C ASN A 13 43.58 52.66 -26.33
N ALA A 14 43.10 53.77 -25.76
CA ALA A 14 41.88 54.48 -26.14
C ALA A 14 42.25 55.62 -27.11
N LEU A 15 41.30 56.06 -27.94
CA LEU A 15 41.11 57.47 -28.35
C LEU A 15 39.80 57.60 -29.17
N THR A 16 38.82 58.29 -28.59
CA THR A 16 37.67 58.97 -29.22
C THR A 16 38.11 60.33 -29.83
N PRO A 17 37.24 61.26 -30.30
CA PRO A 17 36.07 61.24 -31.20
C PRO A 17 36.15 62.32 -32.32
N ARG A 18 35.21 62.39 -33.29
CA ARG A 18 34.44 63.61 -33.65
C ARG A 18 33.52 63.49 -34.88
N SER A 19 32.46 64.29 -34.77
CA SER A 19 31.33 64.63 -35.64
C SER A 19 31.65 65.21 -37.02
N GLY A 20 30.72 65.05 -37.98
CA GLY A 20 30.46 66.08 -38.99
C GLY A 20 29.84 65.62 -40.32
N TYR A 21 28.67 66.18 -40.64
CA TYR A 21 28.07 66.39 -41.99
C TYR A 21 27.36 65.21 -42.71
N GLY A 22 26.04 65.35 -42.90
CA GLY A 22 25.27 64.64 -43.95
C GLY A 22 25.25 65.41 -45.28
N PRO A 23 24.28 65.20 -46.20
CA PRO A 23 23.71 63.96 -46.71
C PRO A 23 24.09 63.75 -48.21
N VAL A 24 24.33 62.53 -48.66
CA VAL A 24 24.49 62.24 -50.11
C VAL A 24 23.19 61.70 -50.67
N ARG A 25 22.48 62.55 -51.43
CA ARG A 25 21.33 62.17 -52.26
C ARG A 25 21.79 61.22 -53.38
N ARG A 26 21.23 60.01 -53.46
CA ARG A 26 21.18 59.24 -54.71
C ARG A 26 19.75 59.15 -55.23
N ARG A 27 19.50 59.89 -56.31
CA ARG A 27 18.28 59.81 -57.13
C ARG A 27 18.30 58.48 -57.88
N PHE A 28 17.33 57.61 -57.63
CA PHE A 28 16.96 56.53 -58.55
C PHE A 28 15.83 57.02 -59.44
N THR A 29 16.07 57.07 -60.75
CA THR A 29 15.10 57.40 -61.78
C THR A 29 14.25 56.17 -62.11
N PHE A 30 12.95 56.27 -61.88
CA PHE A 30 11.99 55.21 -62.23
C PHE A 30 11.55 55.37 -63.70
N LYS A 31 11.79 54.34 -64.52
CA LYS A 31 11.34 54.28 -65.92
C LYS A 31 9.86 53.84 -65.91
N ARG A 32 8.94 54.72 -66.33
CA ARG A 32 7.51 54.38 -66.52
C ARG A 32 7.37 53.25 -67.57
N ARG A 33 6.84 52.08 -67.17
CA ARG A 33 6.21 51.12 -68.09
C ARG A 33 4.69 51.37 -68.08
N GLY A 34 4.10 51.34 -69.27
CA GLY A 34 2.75 51.83 -69.56
C GLY A 34 1.62 51.11 -68.83
N ALA A 35 0.55 51.86 -68.55
CA ALA A 35 -0.68 51.37 -67.94
C ALA A 35 -1.47 50.47 -68.90
N MET A 36 -2.03 49.37 -68.39
CA MET A 36 -2.96 48.50 -69.11
C MET A 36 -4.32 49.20 -69.32
N PRO A 37 -5.03 48.93 -70.44
CA PRO A 37 -6.32 49.56 -70.73
C PRO A 37 -7.44 49.05 -69.80
N ARG A 38 -8.27 50.00 -69.32
CA ARG A 38 -9.36 49.86 -68.33
C ARG A 38 -10.41 48.76 -68.60
N ARG A 39 -10.48 48.18 -69.81
CA ARG A 39 -11.40 47.07 -70.13
C ARG A 39 -11.02 45.73 -69.51
N ARG A 40 -9.75 45.51 -69.12
CA ARG A 40 -9.33 44.24 -68.49
C ARG A 40 -9.55 44.19 -66.96
N GLN A 41 -9.58 45.33 -66.27
CA GLN A 41 -9.84 45.37 -64.82
C GLN A 41 -11.28 45.00 -64.44
N PHE A 42 -12.26 45.30 -65.30
CA PHE A 42 -13.67 45.00 -65.02
C PHE A 42 -14.00 43.50 -65.12
N LEU A 43 -13.30 42.78 -66.01
CA LEU A 43 -13.49 41.33 -66.21
C LEU A 43 -12.97 40.48 -65.04
N TRP A 44 -11.92 40.91 -64.33
CA TRP A 44 -11.40 40.20 -63.16
C TRP A 44 -12.25 40.39 -61.90
N ILE A 45 -12.94 41.52 -61.77
CA ILE A 45 -13.83 41.80 -60.62
C ILE A 45 -15.12 40.97 -60.72
N ILE A 46 -15.67 40.81 -61.93
CA ILE A 46 -16.87 39.96 -62.16
C ILE A 46 -16.52 38.47 -62.03
N ALA A 47 -15.34 38.04 -62.51
CA ALA A 47 -14.88 36.65 -62.33
C ALA A 47 -14.64 36.29 -60.85
N GLY A 48 -14.16 37.24 -60.02
CA GLY A 48 -13.99 37.05 -58.58
C GLY A 48 -15.31 36.96 -57.81
N LEU A 49 -16.34 37.73 -58.22
CA LEU A 49 -17.66 37.73 -57.57
C LEU A 49 -18.53 36.50 -57.90
N LEU A 50 -18.30 35.85 -59.05
CA LEU A 50 -18.97 34.59 -59.42
C LEU A 50 -18.25 33.33 -58.88
N ALA A 51 -16.96 33.41 -58.55
CA ALA A 51 -16.20 32.28 -58.01
C ALA A 51 -16.50 31.98 -56.54
N LEU A 52 -16.88 32.99 -55.75
CA LEU A 52 -17.14 32.86 -54.31
C LEU A 52 -18.35 31.97 -53.96
N PRO A 53 -19.53 32.07 -54.60
CA PRO A 53 -20.64 31.15 -54.33
C PRO A 53 -20.35 29.72 -54.82
N VAL A 54 -19.57 29.54 -55.88
CA VAL A 54 -19.17 28.21 -56.38
C VAL A 54 -18.18 27.53 -55.42
N LEU A 55 -17.21 28.29 -54.89
CA LEU A 55 -16.26 27.78 -53.90
C LEU A 55 -16.95 27.46 -52.56
N ALA A 56 -17.89 28.29 -52.13
CA ALA A 56 -18.72 28.02 -50.95
C ALA A 56 -19.61 26.79 -51.15
N GLY A 57 -20.19 26.61 -52.35
CA GLY A 57 -20.96 25.42 -52.71
C GLY A 57 -20.12 24.14 -52.72
N LEU A 58 -18.89 24.20 -53.25
CA LEU A 58 -17.95 23.06 -53.25
C LEU A 58 -17.44 22.72 -51.84
N LEU A 59 -17.22 23.72 -50.98
CA LEU A 59 -16.85 23.51 -49.57
C LEU A 59 -18.01 22.92 -48.75
N TRP A 60 -19.24 23.37 -49.01
CA TRP A 60 -20.43 22.78 -48.38
C TRP A 60 -20.68 21.34 -48.86
N LEU A 61 -20.58 21.10 -50.17
CA LEU A 61 -20.74 19.75 -50.75
C LEU A 61 -19.62 18.80 -50.29
N GLY A 62 -18.39 19.29 -50.18
CA GLY A 62 -17.27 18.52 -49.61
C GLY A 62 -17.51 18.13 -48.16
N ARG A 63 -18.09 19.02 -47.34
CA ARG A 63 -18.46 18.73 -45.95
C ARG A 63 -19.59 17.71 -45.83
N GLU A 64 -20.47 17.64 -46.84
CA GLU A 64 -21.61 16.72 -46.85
C GLU A 64 -21.25 15.33 -47.40
N LEU A 65 -20.36 15.28 -48.39
CA LEU A 65 -19.84 14.03 -48.98
C LEU A 65 -18.75 13.37 -48.12
N LEU A 66 -18.08 14.11 -47.24
CA LEU A 66 -17.11 13.60 -46.27
C LEU A 66 -17.72 13.32 -44.89
N ARG A 67 -19.06 13.29 -44.77
CA ARG A 67 -19.68 12.82 -43.54
C ARG A 67 -19.26 11.37 -43.32
N PRO A 68 -18.62 11.04 -42.19
CA PRO A 68 -18.34 9.65 -41.88
C PRO A 68 -19.67 8.89 -41.85
N LEU A 69 -19.71 7.75 -42.53
CA LEU A 69 -20.84 6.84 -42.43
C LEU A 69 -21.16 6.61 -40.95
N PRO A 70 -22.44 6.52 -40.55
CA PRO A 70 -22.75 6.05 -39.21
C PRO A 70 -22.03 4.72 -39.01
N PRO A 71 -21.33 4.52 -37.88
CA PRO A 71 -20.63 3.27 -37.65
C PRO A 71 -21.68 2.16 -37.78
N THR A 72 -21.39 1.16 -38.63
CA THR A 72 -22.10 -0.11 -38.61
C THR A 72 -22.21 -0.53 -37.15
N PRO A 73 -23.38 -0.93 -36.62
CA PRO A 73 -23.47 -1.43 -35.27
C PRO A 73 -22.59 -2.68 -35.19
N THR A 74 -21.35 -2.51 -34.75
CA THR A 74 -20.51 -3.59 -34.31
C THR A 74 -21.29 -4.26 -33.18
N PRO A 75 -21.45 -5.60 -33.18
CA PRO A 75 -21.98 -6.27 -32.01
C PRO A 75 -21.13 -5.76 -30.83
N ARG A 76 -21.80 -5.18 -29.84
CA ARG A 76 -21.17 -4.73 -28.62
C ARG A 76 -20.28 -5.90 -28.18
N PRO A 77 -18.96 -5.74 -27.99
CA PRO A 77 -18.21 -6.76 -27.28
C PRO A 77 -19.02 -7.05 -26.01
N PRO A 78 -19.24 -8.32 -25.64
CA PRO A 78 -19.99 -8.61 -24.42
C PRO A 78 -19.39 -7.71 -23.34
N ALA A 79 -20.26 -6.99 -22.61
CA ALA A 79 -19.83 -6.21 -21.46
C ALA A 79 -18.83 -7.09 -20.70
N PRO A 80 -17.67 -6.55 -20.26
CA PRO A 80 -16.67 -7.36 -19.56
C PRO A 80 -17.45 -8.16 -18.54
N THR A 81 -17.50 -9.48 -18.75
CA THR A 81 -18.30 -10.35 -17.91
C THR A 81 -17.82 -10.03 -16.51
N ALA A 82 -18.72 -9.57 -15.63
CA ALA A 82 -18.36 -9.42 -14.23
C ALA A 82 -17.63 -10.71 -13.86
N PRO A 83 -16.39 -10.62 -13.33
CA PRO A 83 -15.67 -11.83 -12.97
C PRO A 83 -16.63 -12.69 -12.15
N PRO A 84 -16.70 -14.01 -12.38
CA PRO A 84 -17.60 -14.86 -11.62
C PRO A 84 -17.35 -14.52 -10.16
N THR A 85 -18.39 -14.01 -9.47
CA THR A 85 -18.32 -13.84 -8.02
C THR A 85 -17.88 -15.20 -7.51
N PRO A 86 -16.72 -15.33 -6.85
CA PRO A 86 -16.30 -16.63 -6.39
C PRO A 86 -17.37 -17.07 -5.41
N VAL A 87 -18.20 -18.04 -5.81
CA VAL A 87 -19.27 -18.57 -4.98
C VAL A 87 -18.56 -19.44 -3.97
N GLY A 88 -18.15 -18.79 -2.88
CA GLY A 88 -17.36 -19.39 -1.82
C GLY A 88 -18.10 -20.54 -1.18
N GLY A 89 -17.50 -21.73 -1.24
CA GLY A 89 -17.83 -22.82 -0.35
C GLY A 89 -17.49 -22.41 1.09
N GLY A 90 -18.45 -21.83 1.80
CA GLY A 90 -18.51 -21.75 3.26
C GLY A 90 -17.45 -20.94 4.02
N GLY A 91 -16.43 -20.37 3.38
CA GLY A 91 -15.29 -19.76 4.10
C GLY A 91 -14.70 -18.51 3.45
N GLY A 92 -15.53 -17.52 3.13
CA GLY A 92 -15.10 -16.17 2.70
C GLY A 92 -14.15 -16.11 1.49
N LEU A 93 -13.89 -14.91 0.98
CA LEU A 93 -12.79 -14.64 0.05
C LEU A 93 -11.50 -14.34 0.81
N ILE A 94 -10.35 -14.58 0.17
CA ILE A 94 -9.05 -14.07 0.60
C ILE A 94 -8.63 -13.01 -0.41
N ALA A 95 -8.33 -11.79 0.05
CA ALA A 95 -7.69 -10.77 -0.75
C ALA A 95 -6.17 -10.81 -0.51
N PHE A 96 -5.36 -10.63 -1.55
CA PHE A 96 -3.90 -10.68 -1.45
C PHE A 96 -3.20 -9.84 -2.52
N GLU A 97 -1.98 -9.37 -2.23
CA GLU A 97 -1.09 -8.73 -3.21
C GLU A 97 -0.40 -9.81 -4.06
N SER A 98 -0.32 -9.60 -5.37
CA SER A 98 0.52 -10.41 -6.25
C SER A 98 1.22 -9.57 -7.32
N ARG A 99 2.47 -9.94 -7.64
CA ARG A 99 3.27 -9.36 -8.74
C ARG A 99 3.26 -10.18 -10.02
N ARG A 100 2.38 -11.19 -10.11
CA ARG A 100 2.41 -12.18 -11.20
C ARG A 100 2.21 -11.59 -12.61
N ASP A 101 1.64 -10.38 -12.69
CA ASP A 101 1.41 -9.65 -13.94
C ASP A 101 2.49 -8.58 -14.23
N GLY A 102 3.57 -8.54 -13.44
CA GLY A 102 4.70 -7.62 -13.62
C GLY A 102 4.67 -6.36 -12.74
N ASN A 103 3.56 -6.09 -12.05
CA ASN A 103 3.42 -5.06 -11.02
C ASN A 103 2.56 -5.55 -9.84
N PRO A 104 2.65 -4.93 -8.64
CA PRO A 104 1.80 -5.29 -7.51
C PRO A 104 0.33 -4.97 -7.79
N GLU A 105 -0.52 -5.99 -7.72
CA GLU A 105 -1.97 -5.86 -7.89
C GLU A 105 -2.72 -6.63 -6.82
N ILE A 106 -3.98 -6.25 -6.58
CA ILE A 106 -4.83 -6.93 -5.61
C ILE A 106 -5.63 -8.03 -6.30
N TYR A 107 -5.48 -9.23 -5.79
CA TYR A 107 -6.18 -10.43 -6.20
C TYR A 107 -7.15 -10.89 -5.11
N VAL A 108 -8.19 -11.61 -5.53
CA VAL A 108 -9.09 -12.35 -4.64
C VAL A 108 -9.19 -13.81 -5.03
N MET A 109 -9.35 -14.69 -4.05
CA MET A 109 -9.58 -16.13 -4.25
C MET A 109 -10.50 -16.69 -3.17
N ALA A 110 -11.04 -17.89 -3.37
CA ALA A 110 -11.74 -18.60 -2.30
C ALA A 110 -10.75 -19.11 -1.23
N GLY A 111 -11.25 -19.44 -0.04
CA GLY A 111 -10.45 -19.99 1.07
C GLY A 111 -9.72 -21.31 0.80
N ASP A 112 -10.04 -21.98 -0.32
CA ASP A 112 -9.36 -23.19 -0.81
C ASP A 112 -8.31 -22.89 -1.91
N GLY A 113 -8.14 -21.61 -2.29
CA GLY A 113 -7.19 -21.15 -3.31
C GLY A 113 -7.77 -21.10 -4.74
N SER A 114 -9.01 -21.54 -4.95
CA SER A 114 -9.66 -21.52 -6.26
C SER A 114 -10.20 -20.13 -6.64
N GLY A 115 -10.55 -19.95 -7.91
CA GLY A 115 -11.25 -18.73 -8.37
C GLY A 115 -10.41 -17.45 -8.35
N GLN A 116 -9.09 -17.57 -8.46
CA GLN A 116 -8.18 -16.41 -8.37
C GLN A 116 -8.46 -15.37 -9.46
N THR A 117 -8.73 -14.13 -9.05
CA THR A 117 -9.10 -13.05 -9.96
C THR A 117 -8.32 -11.78 -9.61
N ASN A 118 -7.68 -11.15 -10.61
CA ASN A 118 -7.11 -9.80 -10.50
C ASN A 118 -8.24 -8.76 -10.44
N LEU A 119 -8.31 -8.04 -9.32
CA LEU A 119 -9.39 -7.12 -9.00
C LEU A 119 -9.06 -5.67 -9.36
N THR A 120 -7.79 -5.25 -9.36
CA THR A 120 -7.43 -3.85 -9.61
C THR A 120 -7.08 -3.52 -11.06
N ARG A 121 -6.45 -4.44 -11.80
CA ARG A 121 -6.16 -4.33 -13.24
C ARG A 121 -5.60 -2.97 -13.65
N HIS A 122 -4.54 -2.54 -12.99
CA HIS A 122 -3.93 -1.23 -13.20
C HIS A 122 -2.40 -1.34 -13.14
N SER A 123 -1.69 -0.54 -13.93
CA SER A 123 -0.22 -0.55 -13.99
C SER A 123 0.48 0.07 -12.77
N ALA A 124 -0.30 0.50 -11.77
CA ALA A 124 0.21 1.13 -10.55
C ALA A 124 0.53 0.04 -9.53
N ALA A 125 1.26 0.39 -8.47
CA ALA A 125 1.41 -0.53 -7.35
C ALA A 125 0.18 -0.44 -6.46
N ASP A 126 -0.57 -1.53 -6.36
CA ASP A 126 -1.66 -1.72 -5.41
C ASP A 126 -1.27 -2.76 -4.36
N TYR A 127 -1.43 -2.43 -3.08
CA TYR A 127 -0.95 -3.27 -1.97
C TYR A 127 -1.77 -3.07 -0.69
N ALA A 128 -1.47 -3.88 0.33
CA ALA A 128 -2.11 -3.86 1.65
C ALA A 128 -3.66 -3.93 1.62
N PRO A 129 -4.26 -4.97 1.00
CA PRO A 129 -5.70 -5.11 0.95
C PRO A 129 -6.30 -5.41 2.33
N ALA A 130 -7.46 -4.81 2.62
CA ALA A 130 -8.19 -5.01 3.85
C ALA A 130 -9.71 -5.02 3.59
N TRP A 131 -10.39 -6.10 3.97
CA TRP A 131 -11.84 -6.22 3.88
C TRP A 131 -12.54 -5.38 4.94
N SER A 132 -13.66 -4.76 4.57
CA SER A 132 -14.56 -4.15 5.53
C SER A 132 -15.17 -5.22 6.46
N PRO A 133 -15.58 -4.85 7.69
CA PRO A 133 -16.15 -5.80 8.65
C PRO A 133 -17.41 -6.51 8.16
N ASP A 134 -18.15 -5.91 7.22
CA ASP A 134 -19.33 -6.49 6.57
C ASP A 134 -19.00 -7.30 5.29
N GLY A 135 -17.72 -7.39 4.92
CA GLY A 135 -17.23 -8.10 3.74
C GLY A 135 -17.59 -7.45 2.40
N ARG A 136 -18.25 -6.29 2.37
CA ARG A 136 -18.80 -5.70 1.13
C ARG A 136 -17.82 -4.82 0.36
N ARG A 137 -16.81 -4.28 1.03
CA ARG A 137 -15.83 -3.36 0.47
C ARG A 137 -14.41 -3.82 0.76
N LEU A 138 -13.50 -3.44 -0.12
CA LEU A 138 -12.07 -3.62 0.05
C LEU A 138 -11.39 -2.25 0.08
N ALA A 139 -10.59 -2.03 1.12
CA ALA A 139 -9.64 -0.92 1.19
C ALA A 139 -8.26 -1.40 0.76
N PHE A 140 -7.50 -0.55 0.08
CA PHE A 140 -6.13 -0.85 -0.31
C PHE A 140 -5.35 0.45 -0.54
N LEU A 141 -4.04 0.34 -0.56
CA LEU A 141 -3.14 1.44 -0.89
C LEU A 141 -2.78 1.39 -2.37
N SER A 142 -2.77 2.55 -3.03
CA SER A 142 -2.34 2.68 -4.42
C SER A 142 -1.55 3.95 -4.66
N ASP A 143 -0.48 3.85 -5.44
CA ASP A 143 0.30 5.00 -5.91
C ASP A 143 -0.19 5.56 -7.25
N ARG A 144 -1.32 5.08 -7.77
CA ARG A 144 -1.86 5.45 -9.10
C ARG A 144 -2.06 6.95 -9.34
N ALA A 145 -2.23 7.74 -8.28
CA ALA A 145 -2.43 9.19 -8.40
C ALA A 145 -1.13 9.98 -8.44
N ASP A 146 -0.08 9.49 -7.79
CA ASP A 146 1.22 10.18 -7.68
C ASP A 146 2.37 9.17 -7.50
N PRO A 147 2.77 8.49 -8.59
CA PRO A 147 3.78 7.44 -8.53
C PRO A 147 5.10 7.94 -7.93
N GLY A 148 5.61 7.23 -6.92
CA GLY A 148 6.88 7.56 -6.25
C GLY A 148 6.78 8.60 -5.12
N ARG A 149 5.59 9.15 -4.80
CA ARG A 149 5.37 10.08 -3.67
C ARG A 149 4.62 9.48 -2.48
N GLY A 150 4.40 8.16 -2.50
CA GLY A 150 3.66 7.41 -1.49
C GLY A 150 2.22 7.14 -1.93
N ALA A 151 1.58 6.14 -1.32
CA ALA A 151 0.24 5.75 -1.73
C ALA A 151 -0.87 6.57 -1.06
N ASP A 152 -2.03 6.49 -1.69
CA ASP A 152 -3.31 6.92 -1.13
C ASP A 152 -4.22 5.72 -0.87
N LEU A 153 -5.20 5.93 0.02
CA LEU A 153 -6.25 4.96 0.28
C LEU A 153 -7.29 4.98 -0.84
N TYR A 154 -7.63 3.78 -1.31
CA TYR A 154 -8.71 3.52 -2.24
C TYR A 154 -9.70 2.54 -1.63
N LEU A 155 -10.96 2.71 -2.01
CA LEU A 155 -12.05 1.79 -1.69
C LEU A 155 -12.64 1.27 -2.99
N MET A 156 -13.05 0.01 -2.98
CA MET A 156 -13.89 -0.58 -4.02
C MET A 156 -14.86 -1.57 -3.40
N ASN A 157 -15.88 -1.96 -4.15
CA ASN A 157 -16.75 -3.06 -3.79
C ASN A 157 -15.99 -4.40 -3.86
N ALA A 158 -16.52 -5.43 -3.21
CA ALA A 158 -15.97 -6.79 -3.25
C ALA A 158 -15.84 -7.39 -4.67
N ASP A 159 -16.64 -6.90 -5.62
CA ASP A 159 -16.61 -7.29 -7.04
C ASP A 159 -15.63 -6.46 -7.90
N GLY A 160 -14.92 -5.50 -7.29
CA GLY A 160 -13.99 -4.59 -7.96
C GLY A 160 -14.66 -3.32 -8.53
N GLY A 161 -15.98 -3.20 -8.42
CA GLY A 161 -16.73 -2.01 -8.86
C GLY A 161 -16.60 -0.83 -7.88
N ALA A 162 -17.18 0.31 -8.28
CA ALA A 162 -17.28 1.52 -7.45
C ALA A 162 -15.95 2.04 -6.84
N LEU A 163 -14.84 1.82 -7.55
CA LEU A 163 -13.53 2.29 -7.16
C LEU A 163 -13.54 3.81 -6.89
N THR A 164 -13.13 4.19 -5.68
CA THR A 164 -13.09 5.57 -5.21
C THR A 164 -11.79 5.83 -4.44
N ARG A 165 -11.17 6.99 -4.68
CA ARG A 165 -10.02 7.49 -3.91
C ARG A 165 -10.51 8.17 -2.63
N VAL A 166 -10.02 7.73 -1.47
CA VAL A 166 -10.40 8.27 -0.15
C VAL A 166 -9.47 9.41 0.28
N THR A 167 -8.17 9.29 0.02
CA THR A 167 -7.17 10.29 0.40
C THR A 167 -6.45 10.87 -0.80
N SER A 168 -5.90 12.08 -0.65
CA SER A 168 -5.08 12.70 -1.70
C SER A 168 -3.75 13.21 -1.15
N GLY A 169 -2.65 12.60 -1.59
CA GLY A 169 -1.29 13.00 -1.18
C GLY A 169 -0.99 12.67 0.28
N ALA A 170 -1.63 11.64 0.82
CA ALA A 170 -1.48 11.29 2.24
C ALA A 170 -0.15 10.59 2.54
N GLY A 171 0.57 10.07 1.55
CA GLY A 171 1.88 9.43 1.76
C GLY A 171 1.80 8.22 2.68
N LEU A 172 0.83 7.34 2.41
CA LEU A 172 0.51 6.19 3.24
C LEU A 172 1.36 4.98 2.87
N ALA A 173 1.60 4.13 3.87
CA ALA A 173 2.34 2.88 3.76
C ALA A 173 1.87 1.90 4.84
N GLY A 174 2.33 0.65 4.75
CA GLY A 174 2.01 -0.40 5.74
C GLY A 174 0.58 -0.93 5.63
N PRO A 175 0.13 -1.75 6.60
CA PRO A 175 -1.20 -2.33 6.59
C PRO A 175 -2.30 -1.28 6.76
N VAL A 176 -3.44 -1.53 6.12
CA VAL A 176 -4.69 -0.78 6.30
C VAL A 176 -5.60 -1.59 7.21
N GLU A 177 -6.28 -0.93 8.14
CA GLU A 177 -7.24 -1.58 9.04
C GLU A 177 -8.55 -0.80 9.12
N TRP A 178 -9.66 -1.52 9.01
CA TRP A 178 -10.98 -0.95 9.22
C TRP A 178 -11.29 -0.86 10.71
N SER A 179 -11.94 0.22 11.14
CA SER A 179 -12.62 0.19 12.43
C SER A 179 -13.74 -0.87 12.41
N PRO A 180 -14.04 -1.53 13.54
CA PRO A 180 -15.04 -2.60 13.61
C PRO A 180 -16.45 -2.20 13.13
N ASP A 181 -16.80 -0.93 13.23
CA ASP A 181 -18.06 -0.35 12.74
C ASP A 181 -18.09 -0.07 11.21
N GLY A 182 -16.95 -0.28 10.53
CA GLY A 182 -16.79 -0.05 9.09
C GLY A 182 -16.81 1.43 8.67
N GLN A 183 -16.65 2.38 9.60
CA GLN A 183 -16.75 3.81 9.32
C GLN A 183 -15.41 4.53 9.14
N ARG A 184 -14.31 3.94 9.63
CA ARG A 184 -12.98 4.55 9.59
C ARG A 184 -11.92 3.57 9.12
N LEU A 185 -10.84 4.13 8.61
CA LEU A 185 -9.65 3.42 8.17
C LEU A 185 -8.45 3.95 8.95
N LEU A 186 -7.66 3.04 9.51
CA LEU A 186 -6.37 3.28 10.13
C LEU A 186 -5.27 2.86 9.15
N ALA A 187 -4.24 3.69 9.01
CA ALA A 187 -3.07 3.41 8.20
C ALA A 187 -1.84 4.11 8.81
N ARG A 188 -0.66 3.83 8.26
CA ARG A 188 0.56 4.56 8.62
C ARG A 188 0.87 5.61 7.57
N GLN A 189 1.07 6.84 8.02
CA GLN A 189 1.60 7.90 7.20
C GLN A 189 3.13 7.98 7.37
N THR A 190 3.86 7.99 6.25
CA THR A 190 5.32 8.16 6.24
C THR A 190 5.68 9.43 5.48
N VAL A 191 6.10 10.47 6.20
CA VAL A 191 6.53 11.75 5.62
C VAL A 191 7.90 12.11 6.18
N ASN A 192 8.87 12.37 5.30
CA ASN A 192 10.27 12.68 5.68
C ASN A 192 10.85 11.66 6.68
N LEU A 193 10.60 10.37 6.45
CA LEU A 193 10.99 9.24 7.31
C LEU A 193 10.27 9.19 8.68
N THR A 194 9.43 10.17 9.02
CA THR A 194 8.59 10.12 10.22
C THR A 194 7.37 9.23 9.96
N GLN A 195 7.21 8.20 10.79
CA GLN A 195 6.07 7.28 10.75
C GLN A 195 5.05 7.64 11.84
N ARG A 196 3.81 7.90 11.43
CA ARG A 196 2.70 8.31 12.30
C ARG A 196 1.46 7.51 11.97
N LEU A 197 0.61 7.32 12.97
CA LEU A 197 -0.74 6.80 12.73
C LEU A 197 -1.60 7.84 12.02
N PHE A 198 -2.42 7.37 11.09
CA PHE A 198 -3.36 8.14 10.31
C PHE A 198 -4.72 7.47 10.38
N VAL A 199 -5.77 8.24 10.70
CA VAL A 199 -7.15 7.77 10.65
C VAL A 199 -7.98 8.68 9.76
N VAL A 200 -8.86 8.10 8.95
CA VAL A 200 -9.79 8.85 8.10
C VAL A 200 -11.15 8.15 8.07
N LYS A 201 -12.23 8.91 7.86
CA LYS A 201 -13.53 8.28 7.58
C LYS A 201 -13.56 7.71 6.17
N VAL A 202 -14.41 6.73 5.94
CA VAL A 202 -14.59 6.07 4.65
C VAL A 202 -15.05 7.01 3.52
N ASP A 203 -15.67 8.13 3.87
CA ASP A 203 -16.06 9.20 2.93
C ASP A 203 -14.92 10.19 2.62
N GLY A 204 -13.73 9.95 3.17
CA GLY A 204 -12.55 10.81 3.02
C GLY A 204 -12.52 12.01 3.98
N SER A 205 -13.59 12.24 4.75
CA SER A 205 -13.67 13.35 5.70
C SER A 205 -12.97 13.05 7.03
N GLY A 206 -12.71 14.11 7.79
CA GLY A 206 -12.25 13.98 9.18
C GLY A 206 -10.90 13.29 9.34
N ALA A 207 -10.02 13.38 8.34
CA ALA A 207 -8.66 12.87 8.43
C ALA A 207 -7.91 13.45 9.64
N ARG A 208 -7.23 12.57 10.38
CA ARG A 208 -6.40 12.90 11.54
C ARG A 208 -5.08 12.16 11.43
N VAL A 209 -4.00 12.86 11.76
CA VAL A 209 -2.67 12.28 11.91
C VAL A 209 -2.31 12.38 13.37
N ARG A 210 -1.71 11.33 13.93
CA ARG A 210 -1.22 11.36 15.29
C ARG A 210 -0.11 12.40 15.45
N THR A 211 -0.26 13.25 16.46
CA THR A 211 0.76 14.20 16.86
C THR A 211 1.82 13.50 17.70
N LEU A 212 3.08 13.58 17.29
CA LEU A 212 4.24 13.10 18.05
C LEU A 212 5.00 14.30 18.64
N ASP A 213 5.77 14.08 19.70
CA ASP A 213 6.57 15.11 20.35
C ASP A 213 7.75 15.47 19.42
N PRO A 214 7.80 16.68 18.83
CA PRO A 214 8.86 17.04 17.90
C PRO A 214 10.24 17.17 18.57
N ALA A 215 10.28 17.31 19.91
CA ALA A 215 11.53 17.30 20.68
C ALA A 215 12.00 15.87 21.01
N ALA A 216 11.12 14.87 20.89
CA ALA A 216 11.49 13.48 21.08
C ALA A 216 12.20 12.95 19.82
N PHE A 217 13.53 12.80 19.92
CA PHE A 217 14.32 12.23 18.84
C PHE A 217 13.81 10.81 18.51
N GLN A 218 13.51 10.56 17.23
CA GLN A 218 13.08 9.25 16.69
C GLN A 218 11.81 8.66 17.32
N GLU A 219 10.80 9.50 17.61
CA GLU A 219 9.47 8.99 17.93
C GLU A 219 8.78 8.46 16.65
N LEU A 220 8.36 7.20 16.66
CA LEU A 220 7.73 6.51 15.52
C LEU A 220 6.62 5.58 15.99
N ASP A 221 5.56 5.48 15.21
CA ASP A 221 4.54 4.44 15.37
C ASP A 221 4.73 3.32 14.35
N LEU A 222 4.90 2.09 14.85
CA LEU A 222 5.35 0.95 14.05
C LEU A 222 4.24 -0.06 13.75
N GLU A 223 3.25 -0.18 14.63
CA GLU A 223 2.13 -1.12 14.53
C GLU A 223 0.97 -0.55 15.34
N ALA A 224 -0.25 -0.71 14.86
CA ALA A 224 -1.45 -0.27 15.57
C ALA A 224 -2.67 -1.06 15.14
N HIS A 225 -3.55 -1.34 16.11
CA HIS A 225 -4.76 -2.12 15.91
C HIS A 225 -5.92 -1.51 16.69
N TRP A 226 -7.10 -1.46 16.05
CA TRP A 226 -8.34 -1.09 16.70
C TRP A 226 -8.68 -2.09 17.80
N SER A 227 -9.21 -1.59 18.91
CA SER A 227 -9.96 -2.44 19.84
C SER A 227 -11.19 -3.01 19.13
N PRO A 228 -11.67 -4.21 19.50
CA PRO A 228 -12.85 -4.85 18.88
C PRO A 228 -14.14 -4.02 18.91
N ASP A 229 -14.25 -3.05 19.82
CA ASP A 229 -15.38 -2.11 19.91
C ASP A 229 -15.18 -0.80 19.12
N GLY A 230 -14.00 -0.60 18.53
CA GLY A 230 -13.63 0.57 17.74
C GLY A 230 -13.46 1.88 18.54
N GLN A 231 -13.44 1.81 19.88
CA GLN A 231 -13.29 3.00 20.73
C GLN A 231 -11.83 3.36 21.01
N GLN A 232 -10.92 2.40 20.88
CA GLN A 232 -9.52 2.56 21.22
C GLN A 232 -8.61 2.03 20.11
N VAL A 233 -7.35 2.44 20.15
CA VAL A 233 -6.28 1.91 19.29
C VAL A 233 -5.10 1.56 20.19
N ALA A 234 -4.68 0.30 20.18
CA ALA A 234 -3.39 -0.08 20.76
C ALA A 234 -2.30 0.18 19.72
N ALA A 235 -1.17 0.75 20.15
CA ALA A 235 -0.09 1.15 19.27
C ALA A 235 1.27 0.80 19.86
N LEU A 236 2.12 0.19 19.03
CA LEU A 236 3.54 0.00 19.32
C LEU A 236 4.31 1.24 18.90
N ARG A 237 4.87 1.93 19.88
CA ARG A 237 5.61 3.18 19.71
C ARG A 237 7.08 2.98 20.02
N SER A 238 7.94 3.46 19.12
CA SER A 238 9.36 3.68 19.38
C SER A 238 9.57 5.09 19.92
N ARG A 239 10.24 5.22 21.06
CA ARG A 239 10.75 6.52 21.56
C ARG A 239 12.13 6.32 22.18
N ALA A 240 13.13 7.08 21.76
CA ALA A 240 14.52 6.94 22.23
C ALA A 240 15.02 5.47 22.19
N MET A 241 14.72 4.78 21.08
CA MET A 241 15.05 3.35 20.85
C MET A 241 14.42 2.38 21.88
N ARG A 242 13.27 2.72 22.44
CA ARG A 242 12.45 1.85 23.30
C ARG A 242 11.13 1.59 22.65
N LEU A 243 10.73 0.32 22.61
CA LEU A 243 9.44 -0.09 22.06
C LEU A 243 8.44 -0.31 23.18
N ARG A 244 7.36 0.47 23.14
CA ARG A 244 6.34 0.53 24.18
C ARG A 244 4.95 0.39 23.59
N LEU A 245 4.11 -0.34 24.31
CA LEU A 245 2.71 -0.47 24.00
C LEU A 245 1.91 0.63 24.70
N HIS A 246 1.17 1.38 23.90
CA HIS A 246 0.28 2.44 24.37
C HIS A 246 -1.14 2.18 23.89
N VAL A 247 -2.11 2.69 24.64
CA VAL A 247 -3.50 2.75 24.20
C VAL A 247 -3.86 4.21 23.94
N LEU A 248 -4.53 4.41 22.81
CA LEU A 248 -5.03 5.68 22.31
C LEU A 248 -6.55 5.65 22.26
N ASP A 249 -7.17 6.82 22.31
CA ASP A 249 -8.56 6.97 21.91
C ASP A 249 -8.71 6.85 20.38
N ALA A 250 -9.97 6.79 19.93
CA ALA A 250 -10.31 6.69 18.52
C ALA A 250 -9.94 7.93 17.67
N ALA A 251 -9.48 9.02 18.30
CA ALA A 251 -8.94 10.22 17.68
C ALA A 251 -7.40 10.26 17.72
N LEU A 252 -6.76 9.18 18.16
CA LEU A 252 -5.31 8.98 18.28
C LEU A 252 -4.64 9.79 19.40
N ASN A 253 -5.39 10.24 20.41
CA ASN A 253 -4.82 10.84 21.61
C ASN A 253 -4.40 9.74 22.60
N GLY A 254 -3.22 9.88 23.19
CA GLY A 254 -2.72 8.91 24.17
C GLY A 254 -3.53 8.93 25.47
N ILE A 255 -3.97 7.75 25.92
CA ILE A 255 -4.77 7.61 27.15
C ILE A 255 -4.13 6.68 28.19
N ALA A 256 -3.34 5.68 27.78
CA ALA A 256 -2.66 4.79 28.71
C ALA A 256 -1.32 4.26 28.18
N SER A 257 -0.44 3.85 29.10
CA SER A 257 0.76 3.05 28.84
C SER A 257 0.55 1.65 29.39
N VAL A 258 0.73 0.61 28.57
CA VAL A 258 0.43 -0.79 28.94
C VAL A 258 1.68 -1.51 29.45
N ASP A 259 2.86 -1.13 28.96
CA ASP A 259 4.15 -1.61 29.46
C ASP A 259 5.07 -0.44 29.77
N GLU A 260 5.63 -0.43 30.97
CA GLU A 260 6.61 0.56 31.42
C GLU A 260 7.95 -0.09 31.84
N SER A 261 8.13 -1.37 31.53
CA SER A 261 9.26 -2.16 32.04
C SER A 261 10.62 -1.58 31.64
N PRO A 262 11.48 -1.18 32.60
CA PRO A 262 12.78 -0.58 32.27
C PRO A 262 13.79 -1.57 31.68
N SER A 263 13.52 -2.88 31.65
CA SER A 263 14.48 -3.89 31.19
C SER A 263 14.08 -4.63 29.91
N SER A 264 12.86 -4.44 29.43
CA SER A 264 12.34 -5.10 28.22
C SER A 264 11.74 -4.12 27.25
N ASP A 265 11.55 -4.57 26.01
CA ASP A 265 10.86 -3.89 24.91
C ASP A 265 9.71 -4.78 24.42
N VAL A 266 8.58 -4.16 24.02
CA VAL A 266 7.47 -4.88 23.38
C VAL A 266 7.80 -5.11 21.91
N VAL A 267 7.61 -6.33 21.41
CA VAL A 267 8.00 -6.70 20.04
C VAL A 267 6.80 -6.88 19.12
N THR A 268 5.69 -7.41 19.63
CA THR A 268 4.41 -7.61 18.91
C THR A 268 3.28 -7.73 19.94
N PHE A 269 2.05 -7.43 19.56
CA PHE A 269 0.88 -7.45 20.44
C PHE A 269 -0.40 -7.85 19.70
N ALA A 270 -1.44 -8.23 20.45
CA ALA A 270 -2.77 -8.49 19.91
C ALA A 270 -3.87 -8.25 20.96
N TRP A 271 -4.96 -7.64 20.52
CA TRP A 271 -6.19 -7.54 21.31
C TRP A 271 -6.85 -8.90 21.50
N SER A 272 -7.39 -9.17 22.69
CA SER A 272 -8.36 -10.24 22.84
C SER A 272 -9.64 -9.91 22.07
N PRO A 273 -10.40 -10.91 21.58
CA PRO A 273 -11.59 -10.65 20.75
C PRO A 273 -12.70 -9.88 21.47
N ASP A 274 -12.74 -9.96 22.80
CA ASP A 274 -13.68 -9.21 23.65
C ASP A 274 -13.18 -7.80 24.01
N GLY A 275 -11.97 -7.42 23.58
CA GLY A 275 -11.36 -6.12 23.82
C GLY A 275 -10.91 -5.86 25.26
N ARG A 276 -11.03 -6.83 26.15
CA ARG A 276 -10.74 -6.64 27.59
C ARG A 276 -9.27 -6.81 27.94
N ARG A 277 -8.47 -7.38 27.04
CA ARG A 277 -7.07 -7.72 27.29
C ARG A 277 -6.21 -7.45 26.06
N ILE A 278 -4.94 -7.16 26.28
CA ILE A 278 -3.92 -7.14 25.24
C ILE A 278 -2.85 -8.16 25.60
N ALA A 279 -2.63 -9.14 24.72
CA ALA A 279 -1.49 -10.03 24.80
C ALA A 279 -0.30 -9.40 24.07
N PHE A 280 0.92 -9.57 24.57
CA PHE A 280 2.12 -9.07 23.91
C PHE A 280 3.37 -9.87 24.27
N ILE A 281 4.39 -9.79 23.41
CA ILE A 281 5.71 -10.33 23.69
C ILE A 281 6.63 -9.22 24.20
N ALA A 282 7.18 -9.41 25.39
CA ALA A 282 8.21 -8.57 25.96
C ALA A 282 9.58 -9.27 25.89
N ALA A 283 10.54 -8.68 25.19
CA ALA A 283 11.90 -9.21 25.06
C ALA A 283 12.90 -8.41 25.91
N GLN A 284 13.78 -9.09 26.63
CA GLN A 284 14.83 -8.43 27.42
C GLN A 284 15.86 -7.75 26.50
N ARG A 285 16.28 -6.54 26.89
CA ARG A 285 17.29 -5.78 26.14
C ARG A 285 18.73 -6.15 26.48
N ALA A 286 18.97 -6.61 27.69
CA ALA A 286 20.30 -6.88 28.21
C ALA A 286 20.30 -8.15 29.05
N GLY A 287 21.45 -8.82 29.09
CA GLY A 287 21.59 -10.10 29.76
C GLY A 287 21.20 -11.28 28.85
N PRO A 288 20.86 -12.44 29.44
CA PRO A 288 20.48 -13.63 28.68
C PRO A 288 19.26 -13.36 27.80
N ALA A 289 19.26 -13.92 26.59
CA ALA A 289 18.12 -13.87 25.69
C ALA A 289 16.88 -14.46 26.37
N ARG A 290 15.91 -13.61 26.72
CA ARG A 290 14.67 -13.99 27.39
C ARG A 290 13.52 -13.18 26.85
N SER A 291 12.42 -13.86 26.57
CA SER A 291 11.15 -13.23 26.20
C SER A 291 10.02 -13.76 27.07
N ALA A 292 8.96 -13.00 27.19
CA ALA A 292 7.76 -13.40 27.91
C ALA A 292 6.51 -13.06 27.12
N LEU A 293 5.57 -14.01 27.05
CA LEU A 293 4.19 -13.73 26.71
C LEU A 293 3.51 -13.17 27.95
N ARG A 294 2.97 -11.96 27.81
CA ARG A 294 2.29 -11.23 28.86
C ARG A 294 0.90 -10.84 28.42
N ILE A 295 -0.01 -10.71 29.37
CA ILE A 295 -1.36 -10.23 29.16
C ILE A 295 -1.60 -9.05 30.10
N ALA A 296 -2.16 -7.97 29.59
CA ALA A 296 -2.47 -6.76 30.34
C ALA A 296 -3.90 -6.30 30.14
N ASP A 297 -4.39 -5.52 31.10
CA ASP A 297 -5.59 -4.70 30.96
C ASP A 297 -5.23 -3.46 30.10
N PRO A 298 -6.00 -3.16 29.03
CA PRO A 298 -5.78 -1.98 28.19
C PRO A 298 -5.90 -0.65 28.95
N ALA A 299 -6.64 -0.60 30.06
CA ALA A 299 -6.74 0.58 30.91
C ALA A 299 -5.45 0.84 31.71
N GLY A 300 -4.49 -0.11 31.71
CA GLY A 300 -3.20 -0.01 32.39
C GLY A 300 -3.09 -0.94 33.60
N GLY A 301 -1.98 -0.81 34.33
CA GLY A 301 -1.63 -1.70 35.44
C GLY A 301 -0.55 -2.73 35.07
N PRO A 302 -0.03 -3.49 36.05
CA PRO A 302 1.07 -4.42 35.80
C PRO A 302 0.60 -5.61 34.95
N PRO A 303 1.27 -5.92 33.82
CA PRO A 303 0.94 -7.08 33.02
C PRO A 303 1.27 -8.39 33.73
N GLU A 304 0.37 -9.37 33.62
CA GLU A 304 0.58 -10.76 34.04
C GLU A 304 1.54 -11.45 33.06
N THR A 305 2.48 -12.25 33.59
CA THR A 305 3.33 -13.11 32.77
C THR A 305 2.71 -14.49 32.66
N VAL A 306 2.28 -14.84 31.46
CA VAL A 306 1.57 -16.08 31.16
C VAL A 306 2.53 -17.19 30.77
N ARG A 307 3.63 -16.84 30.09
CA ARG A 307 4.68 -17.81 29.73
C ARG A 307 6.04 -17.14 29.55
N GLN A 308 7.10 -17.78 30.06
CA GLN A 308 8.49 -17.39 29.79
C GLN A 308 9.12 -18.26 28.69
N PHE A 309 10.00 -17.64 27.91
CA PHE A 309 10.79 -18.26 26.86
C PHE A 309 12.27 -17.97 27.08
N GLU A 310 13.04 -19.01 27.35
CA GLU A 310 14.48 -18.94 27.59
C GLU A 310 15.25 -19.16 26.28
N GLY A 311 16.17 -18.24 25.95
CA GLY A 311 17.01 -18.31 24.76
C GLY A 311 16.31 -17.94 23.44
N LEU A 312 15.12 -17.35 23.49
CA LEU A 312 14.32 -16.98 22.31
C LEU A 312 13.99 -15.49 22.30
N THR A 313 14.31 -14.81 21.21
CA THR A 313 14.06 -13.36 21.00
C THR A 313 13.52 -13.01 19.61
N GLY A 314 13.47 -13.95 18.67
CA GLY A 314 13.09 -13.72 17.27
C GLY A 314 11.59 -13.64 16.99
N PHE A 315 10.78 -13.20 17.96
CA PHE A 315 9.32 -13.09 17.82
C PHE A 315 8.94 -11.97 16.86
N HIS A 316 7.90 -12.19 16.07
CA HIS A 316 7.44 -11.20 15.08
C HIS A 316 5.95 -11.27 14.77
N GLY A 317 5.22 -12.27 15.28
CA GLY A 317 3.76 -12.35 15.11
C GLY A 317 3.06 -12.88 16.35
N LEU A 318 1.91 -12.28 16.67
CA LEU A 318 1.02 -12.69 17.76
C LEU A 318 -0.43 -12.44 17.33
N ALA A 319 -1.32 -13.41 17.52
CA ALA A 319 -2.74 -13.24 17.22
C ALA A 319 -3.64 -14.06 18.14
N TRP A 320 -4.72 -13.47 18.62
CA TRP A 320 -5.81 -14.20 19.28
C TRP A 320 -6.69 -14.91 18.25
N SER A 321 -7.07 -16.14 18.58
CA SER A 321 -8.19 -16.81 17.92
C SER A 321 -9.48 -16.03 18.16
N PRO A 322 -10.39 -15.93 17.18
CA PRO A 322 -11.66 -15.23 17.32
C PRO A 322 -12.53 -15.72 18.48
N ASP A 323 -12.46 -17.00 18.85
CA ASP A 323 -13.17 -17.57 20.00
C ASP A 323 -12.53 -17.22 21.37
N GLY A 324 -11.37 -16.57 21.37
CA GLY A 324 -10.65 -16.11 22.55
C GLY A 324 -9.98 -17.22 23.36
N ARG A 325 -9.85 -18.44 22.83
CA ARG A 325 -9.29 -19.58 23.59
C ARG A 325 -7.81 -19.80 23.36
N ARG A 326 -7.33 -19.54 22.15
CA ARG A 326 -5.95 -19.80 21.72
C ARG A 326 -5.23 -18.54 21.23
N LEU A 327 -3.92 -18.60 21.32
CA LEU A 327 -2.98 -17.63 20.74
C LEU A 327 -2.15 -18.33 19.66
N ALA A 328 -1.87 -17.62 18.58
CA ALA A 328 -0.87 -17.99 17.59
C ALA A 328 0.37 -17.10 17.79
N LEU A 329 1.55 -17.71 17.74
CA LEU A 329 2.85 -17.06 17.90
C LEU A 329 3.75 -17.43 16.73
N ALA A 330 4.51 -16.47 16.22
CA ALA A 330 5.54 -16.70 15.22
C ALA A 330 6.90 -16.18 15.69
N TRP A 331 7.93 -17.02 15.57
CA TRP A 331 9.32 -16.61 15.81
C TRP A 331 10.31 -17.32 14.90
N ALA A 332 11.48 -16.70 14.75
CA ALA A 332 12.67 -17.32 14.17
C ALA A 332 13.46 -18.00 15.29
N ASP A 333 13.65 -19.32 15.22
CA ASP A 333 14.53 -20.04 16.15
C ASP A 333 15.96 -20.01 15.60
N PRO A 334 16.93 -19.36 16.25
CA PRO A 334 18.31 -19.31 15.77
C PRO A 334 19.01 -20.67 15.74
N ARG A 335 18.43 -21.71 16.35
CA ARG A 335 18.97 -23.08 16.39
C ARG A 335 18.45 -23.96 15.26
N GLN A 336 17.39 -23.53 14.56
CA GLN A 336 16.75 -24.24 13.46
C GLN A 336 16.83 -23.37 12.19
N GLU A 337 16.85 -23.99 11.01
CA GLU A 337 16.68 -23.20 9.78
C GLU A 337 15.22 -22.80 9.63
N GLY A 338 14.93 -21.50 9.66
CA GLY A 338 13.62 -20.92 9.31
C GLY A 338 12.75 -20.48 10.48
N GLN A 339 11.61 -19.86 10.15
CA GLN A 339 10.63 -19.38 11.13
C GLN A 339 9.52 -20.42 11.32
N GLN A 340 8.95 -20.49 12.52
CA GLN A 340 7.90 -21.44 12.86
C GLN A 340 6.73 -20.73 13.55
N MET A 341 5.52 -21.16 13.22
CA MET A 341 4.33 -20.81 13.99
C MET A 341 4.01 -21.87 15.03
N HIS A 342 3.55 -21.38 16.16
CA HIS A 342 3.13 -22.17 17.29
C HIS A 342 1.76 -21.71 17.77
N ILE A 343 1.02 -22.63 18.37
CA ILE A 343 -0.25 -22.35 19.00
C ILE A 343 -0.17 -22.78 20.46
N LEU A 344 -0.83 -22.02 21.33
CA LEU A 344 -0.99 -22.33 22.74
C LEU A 344 -2.36 -21.85 23.22
N TRP A 345 -2.80 -22.34 24.37
CA TRP A 345 -3.97 -21.81 25.05
C TRP A 345 -3.69 -20.41 25.63
N ALA A 346 -4.75 -19.62 25.81
CA ALA A 346 -4.65 -18.27 26.34
C ALA A 346 -4.05 -18.19 27.76
N ASP A 347 -4.07 -19.29 28.51
CA ASP A 347 -3.41 -19.44 29.82
C ASP A 347 -1.91 -19.79 29.72
N GLY A 348 -1.36 -19.88 28.50
CA GLY A 348 0.04 -20.18 28.24
C GLY A 348 0.36 -21.66 28.12
N SER A 349 -0.59 -22.55 28.40
CA SER A 349 -0.39 -24.00 28.35
C SER A 349 -0.48 -24.55 26.91
N GLY A 350 -0.03 -25.79 26.70
CA GLY A 350 -0.23 -26.51 25.44
C GLY A 350 0.46 -25.90 24.21
N LEU A 351 1.66 -25.33 24.37
CA LEU A 351 2.46 -24.83 23.25
C LEU A 351 2.86 -25.97 22.29
N VAL A 352 2.42 -25.86 21.04
CA VAL A 352 2.67 -26.83 19.97
C VAL A 352 3.08 -26.11 18.69
N ALA A 353 4.10 -26.63 18.01
CA ALA A 353 4.50 -26.17 16.68
C ALA A 353 3.50 -26.69 15.63
N VAL A 354 2.97 -25.80 14.79
CA VAL A 354 1.94 -26.14 13.80
C VAL A 354 2.40 -26.03 12.35
N THR A 355 3.63 -25.55 12.12
CA THR A 355 4.25 -25.50 10.80
C THR A 355 5.67 -26.03 10.82
N ALA A 356 6.06 -26.77 9.78
CA ALA A 356 7.46 -27.09 9.51
C ALA A 356 8.16 -25.89 8.83
N PRO A 357 9.45 -25.63 9.09
CA PRO A 357 10.25 -24.71 8.29
C PRO A 357 10.37 -25.19 6.82
N PRO A 358 10.67 -24.32 5.83
CA PRO A 358 11.06 -22.91 5.91
C PRO A 358 9.93 -21.91 5.58
N GLY A 359 10.04 -20.68 6.07
CA GLY A 359 9.14 -19.59 5.70
C GLY A 359 9.36 -18.32 6.54
N SER A 360 8.90 -17.16 6.04
CA SER A 360 8.91 -15.86 6.72
C SER A 360 7.47 -15.43 7.06
N HIS A 361 7.13 -15.27 8.34
CA HIS A 361 5.74 -15.25 8.86
C HIS A 361 5.34 -13.94 9.54
N PRO A 362 5.26 -12.79 8.85
CA PRO A 362 5.05 -11.52 9.57
C PRO A 362 3.74 -11.47 10.37
N GLU A 363 2.65 -12.12 9.93
CA GLU A 363 1.37 -12.09 10.65
C GLU A 363 0.56 -13.39 10.43
N ALA A 364 0.40 -14.21 11.48
CA ALA A 364 -0.51 -15.35 11.46
C ALA A 364 -1.95 -14.86 11.59
N ARG A 365 -2.81 -15.15 10.61
CA ARG A 365 -4.21 -14.70 10.61
C ARG A 365 -5.17 -15.86 10.77
N TRP A 366 -5.95 -15.84 11.84
CA TRP A 366 -7.01 -16.81 12.07
C TRP A 366 -8.14 -16.64 11.04
N SER A 367 -8.71 -17.76 10.59
CA SER A 367 -10.00 -17.76 9.94
C SER A 367 -11.10 -17.34 10.93
N PRO A 368 -12.21 -16.73 10.47
CA PRO A 368 -13.30 -16.28 11.35
C PRO A 368 -13.88 -17.38 12.26
N ASP A 369 -13.87 -18.64 11.80
CA ASP A 369 -14.35 -19.80 12.55
C ASP A 369 -13.32 -20.37 13.55
N SER A 370 -12.16 -19.72 13.70
CA SER A 370 -11.03 -20.16 14.56
C SER A 370 -10.41 -21.51 14.20
N ARG A 371 -10.68 -22.08 13.02
CA ARG A 371 -10.20 -23.42 12.65
C ARG A 371 -8.90 -23.44 11.86
N ARG A 372 -8.59 -22.36 11.14
CA ARG A 372 -7.45 -22.30 10.25
C ARG A 372 -6.57 -21.10 10.54
N LEU A 373 -5.29 -21.26 10.28
CA LEU A 373 -4.36 -20.14 10.16
C LEU A 373 -4.01 -19.94 8.69
N LEU A 374 -3.95 -18.68 8.29
CA LEU A 374 -3.44 -18.22 7.01
C LEU A 374 -2.09 -17.54 7.26
N TYR A 375 -1.13 -17.84 6.40
CA TYR A 375 0.20 -17.26 6.50
C TYR A 375 0.88 -17.22 5.15
N THR A 376 1.93 -16.42 5.06
CA THR A 376 2.82 -16.37 3.91
C THR A 376 4.14 -17.02 4.24
N ALA A 377 4.76 -17.70 3.28
CA ALA A 377 6.12 -18.19 3.43
C ALA A 377 6.94 -17.83 2.18
N PHE A 378 8.08 -17.19 2.41
CA PHE A 378 9.13 -17.05 1.42
C PHE A 378 10.00 -18.31 1.41
N LEU A 379 10.10 -18.95 0.25
CA LEU A 379 10.93 -20.14 0.07
C LEU A 379 12.12 -19.78 -0.85
N PRO A 380 13.37 -19.74 -0.33
CA PRO A 380 14.54 -19.42 -1.14
C PRO A 380 14.88 -20.52 -2.16
N PHE A 381 14.35 -21.73 -1.93
CA PHE A 381 14.40 -22.87 -2.83
C PHE A 381 13.03 -23.53 -2.87
N ALA A 382 12.71 -24.15 -4.00
CA ALA A 382 11.48 -24.90 -4.18
C ALA A 382 11.46 -26.17 -3.31
N LEU A 383 10.32 -26.47 -2.68
CA LEU A 383 10.09 -27.71 -1.94
C LEU A 383 9.59 -28.83 -2.86
N THR A 384 9.06 -28.48 -4.04
CA THR A 384 8.59 -29.43 -5.06
C THR A 384 9.12 -29.11 -6.45
N PRO A 385 9.21 -30.08 -7.38
CA PRO A 385 9.59 -29.83 -8.77
C PRO A 385 8.70 -28.79 -9.47
N THR A 386 7.41 -28.74 -9.12
CA THR A 386 6.46 -27.74 -9.62
C THR A 386 6.88 -26.32 -9.18
N GLU A 387 7.34 -26.15 -7.94
CA GLU A 387 7.82 -24.86 -7.42
C GLU A 387 9.17 -24.46 -8.03
N ALA A 388 10.01 -25.43 -8.37
CA ALA A 388 11.33 -25.18 -8.95
C ALA A 388 11.23 -24.57 -10.35
N ALA A 389 10.18 -24.92 -11.09
CA ALA A 389 9.88 -24.34 -12.41
C ALA A 389 9.39 -22.89 -12.32
N GLU A 390 8.88 -22.47 -11.16
CA GLU A 390 8.30 -21.15 -10.98
C GLU A 390 9.38 -20.12 -10.57
N GLY A 391 10.39 -20.46 -9.75
CA GLY A 391 11.42 -19.52 -9.22
C GLY A 391 11.32 -19.29 -7.69
N PRO A 392 12.13 -18.40 -7.08
CA PRO A 392 11.99 -18.08 -5.65
C PRO A 392 10.71 -17.26 -5.44
N HIS A 393 9.77 -17.81 -4.66
CA HIS A 393 8.43 -17.25 -4.50
C HIS A 393 8.02 -17.15 -3.04
N SER A 394 7.30 -16.07 -2.75
CA SER A 394 6.39 -16.02 -1.60
C SER A 394 5.10 -16.74 -1.97
N TYR A 395 4.64 -17.60 -1.08
CA TYR A 395 3.41 -18.36 -1.24
C TYR A 395 2.48 -18.12 -0.06
N ILE A 396 1.18 -18.22 -0.30
CA ILE A 396 0.15 -18.21 0.73
C ILE A 396 -0.21 -19.66 1.07
N TYR A 397 -0.20 -19.97 2.36
CA TYR A 397 -0.51 -21.28 2.91
C TYR A 397 -1.64 -21.18 3.93
N THR A 398 -2.35 -22.29 4.12
CA THR A 398 -3.24 -22.48 5.25
C THR A 398 -2.94 -23.77 5.99
N VAL A 399 -3.21 -23.77 7.29
CA VAL A 399 -3.09 -24.95 8.16
C VAL A 399 -4.36 -25.09 9.01
N ASP A 400 -4.90 -26.30 9.05
CA ASP A 400 -5.96 -26.67 9.99
C ASP A 400 -5.37 -26.87 11.39
N VAL A 401 -5.89 -26.12 12.35
CA VAL A 401 -5.30 -25.99 13.67
C VAL A 401 -5.48 -27.25 14.50
N GLU A 402 -6.65 -27.89 14.46
CA GLU A 402 -6.88 -29.11 15.25
C GLU A 402 -6.10 -30.29 14.68
N HIS A 403 -6.02 -30.39 13.35
CA HIS A 403 -5.19 -31.40 12.72
C HIS A 403 -3.71 -31.20 13.08
N ALA A 404 -3.19 -29.98 12.95
CA ALA A 404 -1.78 -29.69 13.27
C ALA A 404 -1.43 -29.95 14.73
N VAL A 405 -2.33 -29.65 15.66
CA VAL A 405 -2.13 -29.96 17.08
C VAL A 405 -2.14 -31.48 17.33
N SER A 406 -2.95 -32.24 16.58
CA SER A 406 -2.99 -33.71 16.70
C SER A 406 -1.77 -34.43 16.10
N GLN A 407 -1.02 -33.77 15.21
CA GLN A 407 0.18 -34.32 14.55
C GLN A 407 1.35 -33.30 14.57
N PRO A 408 1.94 -33.03 15.75
CA PRO A 408 2.99 -32.02 15.90
C PRO A 408 4.20 -32.30 15.00
N GLY A 409 4.63 -31.29 14.23
CA GLY A 409 5.86 -31.35 13.42
C GLY A 409 5.79 -32.19 12.13
N GLY A 410 4.60 -32.69 11.74
CA GLY A 410 4.46 -33.69 10.67
C GLY A 410 3.59 -33.32 9.46
N LEU A 411 3.00 -32.11 9.39
CA LEU A 411 2.09 -31.77 8.29
C LEU A 411 2.74 -30.86 7.24
N ALA A 412 2.53 -31.22 5.98
CA ALA A 412 2.73 -30.33 4.84
C ALA A 412 1.57 -29.32 4.83
N PRO A 413 1.84 -28.01 4.94
CA PRO A 413 0.80 -27.00 4.88
C PRO A 413 0.11 -27.00 3.51
N GLN A 414 -1.18 -26.65 3.47
CA GLN A 414 -1.89 -26.54 2.20
C GLN A 414 -1.50 -25.23 1.52
N ARG A 415 -0.80 -25.34 0.39
CA ARG A 415 -0.50 -24.20 -0.48
C ARG A 415 -1.76 -23.73 -1.19
N LEU A 416 -2.07 -22.44 -1.08
CA LEU A 416 -3.20 -21.82 -1.79
C LEU A 416 -2.75 -21.20 -3.11
N THR A 417 -1.68 -20.40 -3.10
CA THR A 417 -1.18 -19.73 -4.32
C THR A 417 0.24 -19.16 -4.16
N ALA A 418 0.93 -18.94 -5.28
CA ALA A 418 2.12 -18.09 -5.37
C ALA A 418 1.75 -16.61 -5.49
N THR A 419 2.56 -15.70 -4.96
CA THR A 419 2.31 -14.24 -5.00
C THR A 419 3.40 -13.45 -5.73
N GLY A 420 4.62 -13.98 -5.87
CA GLY A 420 5.74 -13.34 -6.58
C GLY A 420 6.57 -12.34 -5.76
N ARG A 421 6.15 -12.00 -4.52
CA ARG A 421 6.94 -11.45 -3.39
C ARG A 421 6.02 -11.32 -2.16
N ASP A 422 6.55 -10.84 -1.03
CA ASP A 422 5.85 -10.47 0.21
C ASP A 422 4.40 -10.05 -0.05
N SER A 423 3.46 -10.78 0.55
CA SER A 423 2.03 -10.49 0.46
C SER A 423 1.45 -10.39 1.86
N SER A 424 0.43 -9.57 2.03
CA SER A 424 -0.31 -9.45 3.28
C SER A 424 -1.76 -9.89 3.02
N PRO A 425 -2.04 -11.20 3.06
CA PRO A 425 -3.36 -11.70 2.72
C PRO A 425 -4.39 -11.40 3.82
N ALA A 426 -5.66 -11.21 3.45
CA ALA A 426 -6.75 -10.88 4.35
C ALA A 426 -7.99 -11.73 4.07
N TRP A 427 -8.55 -12.35 5.11
CA TRP A 427 -9.85 -13.01 5.05
C TRP A 427 -10.98 -11.99 4.95
N GLN A 428 -11.97 -12.30 4.13
CA GLN A 428 -13.26 -11.66 4.16
C GLN A 428 -14.00 -12.19 5.40
N PRO A 429 -14.41 -11.31 6.34
CA PRO A 429 -15.30 -11.67 7.44
C PRO A 429 -16.63 -12.21 6.92
#